data_AF-A0A3P8PNQ5-F1
#
_entry.id   AF-A0A3P8PNQ5-F1
#
_cell.length_a   1.000
_cell.length_b   1.000
_cell.length_c   1.000
_cell.angle_alpha   90.00
_cell.angle_beta   90.00
_cell.angle_gamma   90.00
#
_symmetry.space_group_name_H-M   'P 1'
#
loop_
_entity.id
_entity.type
_entity.pdbx_description
1 polymer ?
#
loop_
_entity_poly.entity_id
_entity_poly.type
_entity_poly.pdbx_seq_one_letter_code
_entity_poly.pdbx_strand_id
1 'polypeptide(L)'
;MVKMSLEPVQVMSGQVAELKVAPSSNGDSAGSWEGKREFDKDHLGLTAKPKPPKPENAVTVAVSSRVLFRTEREQKVFEQQGVEEYLRYQIEHENEPFAPGPAFPFVKALEAVNARLRELYPQSEELFDIVLVTYNHAHVGIRLINTINHHNLFIERFCMTGGSSPIGYLKAWQTNLYLSADANKVREALTEGIAAATMFMPEKMTEVSESQLRVAFDGDAVLFSDESERIFKAHGLDKFFEHEKENEDRLLDHGPLKGFLEALGKLQKKFYAKGQRLDCPIRTYLVTARSAASSGIRALKTLRAWGLEIDEALFLAGAPKGPMLEKIRPHIYFDDQMFHIEGAAEMGTIAAHVPYGIAQKHNSKHNTSAGK
;
A
#
# COMPACT_ATOMS: atom_id res chain seq x y z
N MET A 1 -17.07 51.13 -3.63
CA MET A 1 -17.80 51.26 -2.36
C MET A 1 -18.61 49.98 -2.22
N VAL A 2 -18.40 49.09 -1.26
CA VAL A 2 -18.25 49.29 0.20
C VAL A 2 -17.25 48.26 0.74
N LYS A 3 -16.26 48.71 1.52
CA LYS A 3 -15.44 47.89 2.41
C LYS A 3 -16.23 47.69 3.71
N MET A 4 -16.36 46.47 4.21
CA MET A 4 -16.74 46.24 5.61
C MET A 4 -15.59 45.51 6.31
N SER A 5 -14.91 46.25 7.17
CA SER A 5 -13.97 45.75 8.17
C SER A 5 -14.73 45.00 9.26
N LEU A 6 -14.19 43.87 9.73
CA LEU A 6 -14.61 43.22 10.96
C LEU A 6 -13.56 43.53 12.04
N GLU A 7 -13.99 44.21 13.10
CA GLU A 7 -13.18 44.47 14.31
C GLU A 7 -13.18 43.24 15.23
N PRO A 8 -12.10 43.01 16.01
CA PRO A 8 -11.99 41.89 16.94
C PRO A 8 -12.77 42.12 18.25
N VAL A 9 -13.39 41.04 18.73
CA VAL A 9 -14.23 40.96 19.93
C VAL A 9 -13.42 41.17 21.22
N GLN A 10 -13.89 42.10 22.08
CA GLN A 10 -13.43 42.34 23.44
C GLN A 10 -13.72 41.14 24.36
N VAL A 11 -12.72 40.71 25.12
CA VAL A 11 -12.86 39.75 26.24
C VAL A 11 -13.01 40.55 27.54
N MET A 12 -14.16 40.42 28.21
CA MET A 12 -14.42 41.00 29.52
C MET A 12 -13.64 40.26 30.62
N SER A 13 -12.85 41.02 31.38
CA SER A 13 -12.15 40.60 32.59
C SER A 13 -13.09 40.57 33.80
N GLY A 14 -13.34 39.39 34.35
CA GLY A 14 -14.01 39.20 35.65
C GLY A 14 -13.01 38.86 36.75
N GLN A 15 -13.10 39.61 37.86
CA GLN A 15 -12.25 39.53 39.05
C GLN A 15 -12.39 38.21 39.81
N VAL A 16 -11.27 37.64 40.28
CA VAL A 16 -11.24 36.62 41.34
C VAL A 16 -10.32 37.11 42.45
N ALA A 17 -10.86 37.15 43.67
CA ALA A 17 -10.25 37.74 44.85
C ALA A 17 -9.09 36.88 45.41
N GLU A 18 -8.03 37.58 45.84
CA GLU A 18 -6.89 37.05 46.57
C GLU A 18 -7.26 36.64 48.01
N LEU A 19 -6.73 35.51 48.47
CA LEU A 19 -6.64 35.16 49.89
C LEU A 19 -5.18 34.78 50.19
N LYS A 20 -4.48 35.68 50.89
CA LYS A 20 -3.16 35.48 51.48
C LYS A 20 -3.30 34.83 52.86
N VAL A 21 -2.59 33.74 53.11
CA VAL A 21 -2.08 33.37 54.44
C VAL A 21 -0.72 32.67 54.29
N ALA A 22 0.26 33.09 55.08
CA ALA A 22 1.53 32.41 55.37
C ALA A 22 1.91 32.78 56.83
N PRO A 23 2.93 32.18 57.49
CA PRO A 23 3.72 30.97 57.22
C PRO A 23 3.86 30.04 58.46
N SER A 24 4.43 28.84 58.32
CA SER A 24 5.24 28.22 59.39
C SER A 24 6.17 27.14 58.85
N SER A 25 7.22 26.87 59.63
CA SER A 25 8.58 26.48 59.24
C SER A 25 8.96 25.04 59.61
N ASN A 26 10.08 24.60 58.99
CA ASN A 26 11.06 23.59 59.41
C ASN A 26 10.85 22.12 58.99
N GLY A 27 11.90 21.56 58.37
CA GLY A 27 12.26 20.16 58.55
C GLY A 27 12.90 19.48 57.34
N ASP A 28 14.20 19.65 57.15
CA ASP A 28 15.05 18.81 56.29
C ASP A 28 14.97 17.33 56.70
N SER A 29 14.91 16.42 55.71
CA SER A 29 15.62 15.13 55.81
C SER A 29 15.79 14.49 54.44
N ALA A 30 17.04 14.40 54.01
CA ALA A 30 17.50 13.57 52.92
C ALA A 30 17.39 12.09 53.32
N GLY A 31 16.66 11.30 52.54
CA GLY A 31 16.54 9.85 52.69
C GLY A 31 17.01 9.15 51.41
N SER A 32 18.19 8.53 51.50
CA SER A 32 18.78 7.62 50.51
C SER A 32 17.81 6.49 50.14
N TRP A 33 17.64 6.27 48.83
CA TRP A 33 17.07 5.04 48.28
C TRP A 33 18.10 4.40 47.33
N GLU A 34 19.21 3.94 47.90
CA GLU A 34 19.98 2.86 47.31
C GLU A 34 19.23 1.52 47.51
N GLY A 35 19.13 0.73 46.44
CA GLY A 35 18.75 -0.67 46.53
C GLY A 35 17.38 -1.01 45.95
N LYS A 36 17.32 -1.17 44.62
CA LYS A 36 16.60 -2.22 43.87
C LYS A 36 16.27 -1.71 42.46
N ARG A 37 17.03 -2.16 41.46
CA ARG A 37 16.53 -2.46 40.11
C ARG A 37 17.62 -3.08 39.23
N GLU A 38 18.11 -4.24 39.64
CA GLU A 38 18.44 -5.29 38.67
C GLU A 38 17.32 -6.32 38.79
N PHE A 39 16.31 -6.16 37.93
CA PHE A 39 15.36 -7.22 37.64
C PHE A 39 15.74 -7.73 36.25
N ASP A 40 16.42 -8.88 36.24
CA ASP A 40 16.70 -9.68 35.06
C ASP A 40 15.44 -9.81 34.20
N LYS A 41 15.52 -9.30 32.97
CA LYS A 41 14.45 -9.35 31.97
C LYS A 41 14.45 -10.63 31.12
N ASP A 42 15.22 -11.65 31.52
CA ASP A 42 15.48 -12.80 30.65
C ASP A 42 14.67 -14.07 30.97
N HIS A 43 13.69 -13.98 31.87
CA HIS A 43 12.79 -15.12 32.11
C HIS A 43 11.33 -14.70 32.20
N LEU A 44 10.68 -14.55 31.04
CA LEU A 44 9.23 -14.73 30.84
C LEU A 44 8.95 -14.83 29.33
N GLY A 45 9.26 -16.00 28.76
CA GLY A 45 8.75 -16.39 27.46
C GLY A 45 7.27 -16.75 27.59
N LEU A 46 6.40 -15.82 27.18
CA LEU A 46 5.08 -15.97 26.56
C LEU A 46 4.37 -14.59 26.53
N THR A 47 3.82 -14.20 25.37
CA THR A 47 2.88 -13.08 25.10
C THR A 47 3.37 -11.63 25.04
N ALA A 48 4.52 -11.32 24.44
CA ALA A 48 4.77 -9.97 23.93
C ALA A 48 4.31 -9.88 22.46
N LYS A 49 3.35 -9.00 22.14
CA LYS A 49 3.04 -8.69 20.73
C LYS A 49 4.35 -8.28 20.03
N PRO A 50 4.62 -8.77 18.80
CA PRO A 50 5.85 -8.44 18.09
C PRO A 50 5.99 -6.92 17.96
N LYS A 51 7.18 -6.37 18.21
CA LYS A 51 7.39 -4.91 18.15
C LYS A 51 7.39 -4.43 16.69
N PRO A 52 6.63 -3.39 16.31
CA PRO A 52 6.63 -2.88 14.94
C PRO A 52 8.03 -2.37 14.55
N PRO A 53 8.44 -2.50 13.28
CA PRO A 53 9.73 -1.99 12.82
C PRO A 53 9.74 -0.46 12.84
N LYS A 54 10.93 0.14 12.85
CA LYS A 54 11.04 1.59 12.64
C LYS A 54 10.74 1.93 11.18
N PRO A 55 10.00 3.03 10.90
CA PRO A 55 9.60 3.39 9.55
C PRO A 55 10.79 3.50 8.57
N GLU A 56 11.91 4.06 9.00
CA GLU A 56 13.13 4.25 8.19
C GLU A 56 13.80 2.95 7.70
N ASN A 57 13.50 1.82 8.35
CA ASN A 57 14.09 0.52 8.05
C ASN A 57 13.09 -0.44 7.39
N ALA A 58 11.80 -0.10 7.42
CA ALA A 58 10.71 -0.97 7.00
C ALA A 58 10.35 -0.79 5.53
N VAL A 59 9.73 -1.82 4.96
CA VAL A 59 9.01 -1.72 3.70
C VAL A 59 7.58 -1.30 4.01
N THR A 60 7.30 0.00 3.88
CA THR A 60 6.01 0.59 4.25
C THR A 60 4.98 0.33 3.16
N VAL A 61 3.91 -0.39 3.50
CA VAL A 61 2.76 -0.66 2.63
C VAL A 61 1.53 0.02 3.22
N ALA A 62 1.09 1.10 2.58
CA ALA A 62 -0.11 1.82 2.98
C ALA A 62 -1.33 1.26 2.24
N VAL A 63 -2.40 0.96 2.99
CA VAL A 63 -3.62 0.35 2.45
C VAL A 63 -4.81 1.17 2.92
N SER A 64 -5.70 1.56 2.01
CA SER A 64 -6.90 2.28 2.40
C SER A 64 -7.94 1.36 3.06
N SER A 65 -8.70 1.88 4.01
CA SER A 65 -9.74 1.09 4.72
C SER A 65 -10.75 0.44 3.77
N ARG A 66 -11.07 1.10 2.65
CA ARG A 66 -12.00 0.64 1.62
C ARG A 66 -11.51 -0.54 0.79
N VAL A 67 -10.21 -0.83 0.79
CA VAL A 67 -9.66 -2.01 0.11
C VAL A 67 -9.26 -3.10 1.09
N LEU A 68 -8.94 -2.73 2.33
CA LEU A 68 -8.67 -3.73 3.38
C LEU A 68 -9.96 -4.38 3.87
N PHE A 69 -11.05 -3.62 3.94
CA PHE A 69 -12.34 -4.07 4.45
C PHE A 69 -13.48 -3.73 3.48
N ARG A 70 -14.54 -4.54 3.54
CA ARG A 70 -15.81 -4.29 2.83
C ARG A 70 -16.61 -3.23 3.58
N THR A 71 -16.72 -2.05 2.98
CA THR A 71 -17.41 -0.89 3.55
C THR A 71 -18.48 -0.32 2.62
N GLU A 72 -19.01 -1.12 1.71
CA GLU A 72 -19.94 -0.67 0.66
C GLU A 72 -21.27 -0.19 1.23
N ARG A 73 -21.73 -0.78 2.34
CA ARG A 73 -22.95 -0.36 3.03
C ARG A 73 -22.77 1.03 3.63
N GLU A 74 -21.66 1.22 4.32
CA GLU A 74 -21.29 2.48 4.96
C GLU A 74 -21.06 3.58 3.93
N GLN A 75 -20.45 3.24 2.80
CA GLN A 75 -20.27 4.16 1.69
C GLN A 75 -21.62 4.64 1.12
N LYS A 76 -22.60 3.74 0.98
CA LYS A 76 -23.97 4.12 0.56
C LYS A 76 -24.63 5.07 1.56
N VAL A 77 -24.45 4.84 2.86
CA VAL A 77 -24.96 5.77 3.89
C VAL A 77 -24.34 7.16 3.71
N PHE A 78 -23.02 7.24 3.54
CA PHE A 78 -22.33 8.52 3.31
C PHE A 78 -22.83 9.23 2.05
N GLU A 79 -22.94 8.51 0.93
CA GLU A 79 -23.34 9.08 -0.36
C GLU A 79 -24.80 9.54 -0.38
N GLN A 80 -25.69 8.82 0.31
CA GLN A 80 -27.13 9.09 0.26
C GLN A 80 -27.60 10.02 1.38
N GLN A 81 -26.99 9.95 2.57
CA GLN A 81 -27.48 10.58 3.79
C GLN A 81 -26.48 11.58 4.39
N GLY A 82 -25.27 11.67 3.82
CA GLY A 82 -24.25 12.63 4.22
C GLY A 82 -23.42 12.20 5.43
N VAL A 83 -22.53 13.10 5.86
CA VAL A 83 -21.50 12.82 6.86
C VAL A 83 -22.07 12.55 8.26
N GLU A 84 -23.08 13.30 8.69
CA GLU A 84 -23.64 13.16 10.05
C GLU A 84 -24.27 11.79 10.27
N GLU A 85 -25.07 11.34 9.31
CA GLU A 85 -25.71 10.02 9.37
C GLU A 85 -24.69 8.90 9.28
N TYR A 86 -23.69 9.06 8.41
CA TYR A 86 -22.58 8.14 8.31
C TYR A 86 -21.82 8.00 9.65
N LEU A 87 -21.57 9.10 10.36
CA LEU A 87 -20.91 9.06 11.66
C LEU A 87 -21.78 8.36 12.70
N ARG A 88 -23.08 8.66 12.76
CA ARG A 88 -24.02 7.97 13.65
C ARG A 88 -24.03 6.46 13.38
N TYR A 89 -24.13 6.07 12.11
CA TYR A 89 -24.10 4.67 11.70
C TYR A 89 -22.81 3.97 12.16
N GLN A 90 -21.64 4.61 11.99
CA GLN A 90 -20.36 4.04 12.43
C GLN A 90 -20.27 3.85 13.94
N ILE A 91 -20.84 4.76 14.73
CA ILE A 91 -20.86 4.68 16.19
C ILE A 91 -21.81 3.57 16.65
N GLU A 92 -23.02 3.50 16.11
CA GLU A 92 -24.01 2.47 16.46
C GLU A 92 -23.49 1.05 16.18
N HIS A 93 -22.66 0.89 15.15
CA HIS A 93 -22.10 -0.39 14.71
C HIS A 93 -20.61 -0.53 15.09
N GLU A 94 -20.10 0.23 16.06
CA GLU A 94 -18.65 0.29 16.35
C GLU A 94 -18.04 -1.05 16.78
N ASN A 95 -18.86 -1.97 17.32
CA ASN A 95 -18.46 -3.30 17.74
C ASN A 95 -18.77 -4.39 16.70
N GLU A 96 -19.31 -4.01 15.54
CA GLU A 96 -19.57 -4.91 14.42
C GLU A 96 -18.41 -4.87 13.42
N PRO A 97 -17.53 -5.88 13.41
CA PRO A 97 -16.33 -5.87 12.58
C PRO A 97 -16.68 -5.92 11.09
N PHE A 98 -15.93 -5.19 10.27
CA PHE A 98 -16.08 -5.28 8.82
C PHE A 98 -15.64 -6.64 8.29
N ALA A 99 -16.27 -7.07 7.19
CA ALA A 99 -15.82 -8.24 6.46
C ALA A 99 -14.51 -7.96 5.69
N PRO A 100 -13.65 -8.98 5.48
CA PRO A 100 -12.44 -8.85 4.67
C PRO A 100 -12.67 -8.29 3.26
N GLY A 101 -11.86 -7.32 2.87
CA GLY A 101 -11.81 -6.73 1.52
C GLY A 101 -10.74 -7.37 0.62
N PRO A 102 -10.55 -6.87 -0.61
CA PRO A 102 -9.67 -7.47 -1.62
C PRO A 102 -8.18 -7.43 -1.23
N ALA A 103 -7.75 -6.45 -0.43
CA ALA A 103 -6.37 -6.36 0.04
C ALA A 103 -6.09 -7.25 1.27
N PHE A 104 -7.12 -7.85 1.87
CA PHE A 104 -6.97 -8.60 3.11
C PHE A 104 -6.04 -9.82 2.98
N PRO A 105 -6.20 -10.70 1.96
CA PRO A 105 -5.27 -11.83 1.80
C PRO A 105 -3.82 -11.37 1.58
N PHE A 106 -3.62 -10.26 0.84
CA PHE A 106 -2.31 -9.67 0.64
C PHE A 106 -1.68 -9.22 1.97
N VAL A 107 -2.43 -8.52 2.83
CA VAL A 107 -1.93 -8.12 4.17
C VAL A 107 -1.58 -9.34 5.02
N LYS A 108 -2.40 -10.39 5.03
CA LYS A 108 -2.07 -11.64 5.74
C LYS A 108 -0.78 -12.29 5.23
N ALA A 109 -0.55 -12.27 3.92
CA ALA A 109 0.69 -12.79 3.35
C ALA A 109 1.92 -11.95 3.71
N LEU A 110 1.79 -10.61 3.80
CA LEU A 110 2.87 -9.74 4.32
C LEU A 110 3.20 -10.09 5.78
N GLU A 111 2.19 -10.32 6.61
CA GLU A 111 2.37 -10.76 8.00
C GLU A 111 3.05 -12.13 8.10
N ALA A 112 2.67 -13.08 7.23
CA ALA A 112 3.30 -14.40 7.18
C ALA A 112 4.78 -14.32 6.80
N VAL A 113 5.14 -13.45 5.84
CA VAL A 113 6.55 -13.17 5.52
C VAL A 113 7.26 -12.54 6.72
N ASN A 114 6.65 -11.58 7.40
CA ASN A 114 7.21 -10.96 8.60
C ASN A 114 7.48 -11.97 9.71
N ALA A 115 6.57 -12.91 9.95
CA ALA A 115 6.76 -13.98 10.94
C ALA A 115 8.02 -14.79 10.63
N ARG A 116 8.17 -15.25 9.38
CA ARG A 116 9.37 -15.99 8.94
C ARG A 116 10.66 -15.16 9.01
N LEU A 117 10.60 -13.87 8.67
CA LEU A 117 11.75 -12.98 8.82
C LEU A 117 12.17 -12.84 10.28
N ARG A 118 11.22 -12.75 11.22
CA ARG A 118 11.51 -12.67 12.65
C ARG A 118 12.10 -13.97 13.22
N GLU A 119 11.67 -15.13 12.73
CA GLU A 119 12.27 -16.41 13.09
C GLU A 119 13.76 -16.46 12.69
N LEU A 120 14.09 -15.99 11.49
CA LEU A 120 15.46 -16.00 10.97
C LEU A 120 16.33 -14.84 11.48
N TYR A 121 15.71 -13.71 11.78
CA TYR A 121 16.34 -12.46 12.17
C TYR A 121 15.54 -11.75 13.29
N PRO A 122 15.59 -12.24 14.54
CA PRO A 122 14.75 -11.73 15.63
C PRO A 122 14.91 -10.23 15.93
N GLN A 123 16.10 -9.69 15.66
CA GLN A 123 16.45 -8.29 15.92
C GLN A 123 16.31 -7.38 14.68
N SER A 124 15.91 -7.93 13.54
CA SER A 124 15.80 -7.17 12.29
C SER A 124 14.55 -6.29 12.28
N GLU A 125 14.73 -5.02 11.93
CA GLU A 125 13.63 -4.09 11.65
C GLU A 125 13.27 -4.03 10.15
N GLU A 126 14.02 -4.72 9.28
CA GLU A 126 13.70 -4.82 7.85
C GLU A 126 12.56 -5.81 7.61
N LEU A 127 11.33 -5.32 7.80
CA LEU A 127 10.06 -6.03 7.73
C LEU A 127 9.06 -5.19 6.94
N PHE A 128 7.93 -5.76 6.58
CA PHE A 128 6.79 -4.97 6.13
C PHE A 128 6.18 -4.19 7.29
N ASP A 129 5.91 -2.90 7.08
CA ASP A 129 5.12 -2.06 7.98
C ASP A 129 3.81 -1.71 7.28
N ILE A 130 2.71 -2.27 7.78
CA ILE A 130 1.38 -2.04 7.20
C ILE A 130 0.75 -0.82 7.89
N VAL A 131 0.39 0.18 7.08
CA VAL A 131 -0.25 1.41 7.55
C VAL A 131 -1.68 1.48 7.02
N LEU A 132 -2.67 1.56 7.92
CA LEU A 132 -4.05 1.79 7.50
C LEU A 132 -4.27 3.27 7.21
N VAL A 133 -4.85 3.58 6.05
CA VAL A 133 -5.19 4.94 5.66
C VAL A 133 -6.70 5.07 5.52
N THR A 134 -7.28 6.07 6.16
CA THR A 134 -8.69 6.41 6.02
C THR A 134 -8.87 7.91 5.88
N TYR A 135 -9.79 8.27 5.01
CA TYR A 135 -10.22 9.64 4.79
C TYR A 135 -11.30 10.06 5.77
N ASN A 136 -11.80 9.13 6.58
CA ASN A 136 -12.91 9.37 7.47
C ASN A 136 -12.48 10.11 8.72
N HIS A 137 -13.47 10.67 9.42
CA HIS A 137 -13.27 11.32 10.71
C HIS A 137 -12.74 10.33 11.76
N ALA A 138 -12.02 10.84 12.76
CA ALA A 138 -11.41 10.05 13.83
C ALA A 138 -12.42 9.16 14.60
N HIS A 139 -13.69 9.56 14.68
CA HIS A 139 -14.76 8.77 15.31
C HIS A 139 -15.00 7.41 14.64
N VAL A 140 -14.69 7.26 13.34
CA VAL A 140 -14.77 5.97 12.63
C VAL A 140 -13.62 5.03 13.02
N GLY A 141 -12.59 5.56 13.70
CA GLY A 141 -11.37 4.84 14.04
C GLY A 141 -11.61 3.68 14.99
N ILE A 142 -12.58 3.80 15.91
CA ILE A 142 -12.89 2.75 16.90
C ILE A 142 -13.33 1.48 16.18
N ARG A 143 -14.29 1.56 15.24
CA ARG A 143 -14.76 0.39 14.48
C ARG A 143 -13.65 -0.24 13.66
N LEU A 144 -12.76 0.56 13.07
CA LEU A 144 -11.60 0.05 12.33
C LEU A 144 -10.60 -0.69 13.25
N ILE A 145 -10.32 -0.15 14.43
CA ILE A 145 -9.46 -0.80 15.43
C ILE A 145 -10.10 -2.11 15.92
N ASN A 146 -11.40 -2.08 16.24
CA ASN A 146 -12.15 -3.28 16.63
C ASN A 146 -12.12 -4.35 15.53
N THR A 147 -12.26 -3.94 14.27
CA THR A 147 -12.15 -4.83 13.11
C THR A 147 -10.75 -5.43 12.98
N ILE A 148 -9.69 -4.63 13.13
CA ILE A 148 -8.29 -5.10 13.10
C ILE A 148 -8.03 -6.12 14.19
N ASN A 149 -8.50 -5.83 15.42
CA ASN A 149 -8.37 -6.74 16.55
C ASN A 149 -9.16 -8.04 16.34
N HIS A 150 -10.40 -7.94 15.83
CA HIS A 150 -11.24 -9.10 15.52
C HIS A 150 -10.56 -10.05 14.52
N HIS A 151 -9.93 -9.49 13.49
CA HIS A 151 -9.22 -10.25 12.45
C HIS A 151 -7.77 -10.61 12.81
N ASN A 152 -7.30 -10.24 14.01
CA ASN A 152 -5.92 -10.42 14.46
C ASN A 152 -4.89 -9.88 13.44
N LEU A 153 -5.14 -8.69 12.88
CA LEU A 153 -4.19 -8.01 12.01
C LEU A 153 -3.16 -7.23 12.84
N PHE A 154 -1.90 -7.30 12.45
CA PHE A 154 -0.80 -6.56 13.05
C PHE A 154 -0.62 -5.22 12.33
N ILE A 155 -1.51 -4.27 12.64
CA ILE A 155 -1.51 -2.91 12.10
C ILE A 155 -1.50 -1.94 13.28
N GLU A 156 -0.35 -1.32 13.53
CA GLU A 156 -0.15 -0.40 14.67
C GLU A 156 -0.20 1.08 14.23
N ARG A 157 -0.14 1.35 12.92
CA ARG A 157 -0.08 2.71 12.37
C ARG A 157 -1.32 3.04 11.56
N PHE A 158 -1.91 4.20 11.87
CA PHE A 158 -3.13 4.70 11.26
C PHE A 158 -2.93 6.13 10.76
N CYS A 159 -3.50 6.43 9.59
CA CYS A 159 -3.68 7.77 9.07
C CYS A 159 -5.18 8.04 8.98
N MET A 160 -5.68 9.01 9.74
CA MET A 160 -7.07 9.46 9.67
C MET A 160 -7.07 10.95 9.32
N THR A 161 -7.44 11.30 8.09
CA THR A 161 -7.26 12.67 7.59
C THR A 161 -8.51 13.54 7.61
N GLY A 162 -9.66 13.01 8.03
CA GLY A 162 -10.91 13.78 8.14
C GLY A 162 -11.31 14.51 6.86
N GLY A 163 -11.06 13.88 5.70
CA GLY A 163 -11.34 14.41 4.36
C GLY A 163 -10.14 15.04 3.65
N SER A 164 -9.07 15.36 4.37
CA SER A 164 -7.84 15.89 3.76
C SER A 164 -7.07 14.82 2.99
N SER A 165 -6.21 15.23 2.05
CA SER A 165 -5.41 14.27 1.29
C SER A 165 -4.32 13.62 2.15
N PRO A 166 -4.16 12.28 2.13
CA PRO A 166 -3.15 11.59 2.92
C PRO A 166 -1.76 11.58 2.27
N ILE A 167 -1.63 12.06 1.02
CA ILE A 167 -0.42 11.87 0.21
C ILE A 167 0.82 12.50 0.86
N GLY A 168 0.68 13.66 1.50
CA GLY A 168 1.78 14.27 2.26
C GLY A 168 2.30 13.38 3.39
N TYR A 169 1.39 12.68 4.11
CA TYR A 169 1.77 11.73 5.14
C TYR A 169 2.41 10.46 4.55
N LEU A 170 1.87 9.95 3.44
CA LEU A 170 2.45 8.80 2.73
C LEU A 170 3.90 9.08 2.30
N LYS A 171 4.17 10.30 1.81
CA LYS A 171 5.52 10.75 1.43
C LYS A 171 6.44 10.85 2.65
N ALA A 172 5.97 11.45 3.74
CA ALA A 172 6.74 11.55 4.99
C ALA A 172 7.09 10.17 5.59
N TRP A 173 6.24 9.17 5.38
CA TRP A 173 6.47 7.79 5.79
C TRP A 173 7.30 6.96 4.83
N GLN A 174 7.79 7.55 3.74
CA GLN A 174 8.59 6.83 2.72
C GLN A 174 7.85 5.59 2.20
N THR A 175 6.54 5.74 1.96
CA THR A 175 5.66 4.64 1.53
C THR A 175 6.20 3.96 0.27
N ASN A 176 6.43 2.65 0.33
CA ASN A 176 6.90 1.86 -0.81
C ASN A 176 5.77 1.41 -1.73
N LEU A 177 4.55 1.26 -1.21
CA LEU A 177 3.35 0.94 -1.99
C LEU A 177 2.10 1.54 -1.31
N TYR A 178 1.26 2.22 -2.09
CA TYR A 178 -0.06 2.67 -1.66
C TYR A 178 -1.18 2.00 -2.46
N LEU A 179 -2.10 1.34 -1.75
CA LEU A 179 -3.27 0.67 -2.34
C LEU A 179 -4.56 1.36 -1.92
N SER A 180 -5.40 1.73 -2.88
CA SER A 180 -6.68 2.38 -2.58
C SER A 180 -7.78 2.08 -3.58
N ALA A 181 -9.03 2.21 -3.15
CA ALA A 181 -10.20 2.16 -4.02
C ALA A 181 -10.43 3.49 -4.77
N ASP A 182 -9.75 4.57 -4.36
CA ASP A 182 -9.90 5.90 -4.97
C ASP A 182 -8.80 6.16 -6.02
N ALA A 183 -9.19 6.09 -7.29
CA ALA A 183 -8.29 6.31 -8.42
C ALA A 183 -7.72 7.73 -8.48
N ASN A 184 -8.42 8.75 -7.97
CA ASN A 184 -7.89 10.12 -7.93
C ASN A 184 -6.72 10.20 -6.96
N LYS A 185 -6.85 9.53 -5.81
CA LYS A 185 -5.81 9.50 -4.79
C LYS A 185 -4.61 8.67 -5.19
N VAL A 186 -4.82 7.60 -5.94
CA VAL A 186 -3.73 6.83 -6.56
C VAL A 186 -2.95 7.69 -7.54
N ARG A 187 -3.62 8.46 -8.42
CA ARG A 187 -2.93 9.39 -9.34
C ARG A 187 -2.16 10.49 -8.60
N GLU A 188 -2.73 11.02 -7.52
CA GLU A 188 -2.07 12.02 -6.66
C GLU A 188 -0.79 11.44 -6.05
N ALA A 189 -0.82 10.20 -5.54
CA ALA A 189 0.34 9.52 -4.98
C ALA A 189 1.43 9.26 -6.04
N LEU A 190 1.04 8.76 -7.22
CA LEU A 190 1.96 8.53 -8.34
C LEU A 190 2.66 9.83 -8.78
N THR A 191 1.94 10.95 -8.79
CA THR A 191 2.50 12.28 -9.13
C THR A 191 3.56 12.72 -8.13
N GLU A 192 3.41 12.33 -6.86
CA GLU A 192 4.38 12.59 -5.78
C GLU A 192 5.52 11.56 -5.71
N GLY A 193 5.61 10.65 -6.68
CA GLY A 193 6.66 9.62 -6.76
C GLY A 193 6.42 8.41 -5.84
N ILE A 194 5.21 8.23 -5.34
CA ILE A 194 4.83 7.09 -4.50
C ILE A 194 4.24 6.01 -5.41
N ALA A 195 4.80 4.79 -5.38
CA ALA A 195 4.23 3.66 -6.10
C ALA A 195 2.81 3.40 -5.58
N ALA A 196 1.81 3.42 -6.46
CA ALA A 196 0.42 3.27 -6.06
C ALA A 196 -0.43 2.60 -7.12
N ALA A 197 -1.49 1.93 -6.68
CA ALA A 197 -2.44 1.26 -7.56
C ALA A 197 -3.88 1.32 -7.01
N THR A 198 -4.82 1.41 -7.92
CA THR A 198 -6.25 1.36 -7.64
C THR A 198 -6.69 -0.08 -7.55
N MET A 199 -7.22 -0.51 -6.41
CA MET A 199 -7.80 -1.84 -6.24
C MET A 199 -9.31 -1.77 -6.35
N PHE A 200 -9.88 -2.81 -6.96
CA PHE A 200 -11.32 -2.96 -7.14
C PHE A 200 -11.84 -4.07 -6.25
N MET A 201 -13.10 -3.98 -5.86
CA MET A 201 -13.79 -5.09 -5.19
C MET A 201 -14.26 -6.06 -6.28
N PRO A 202 -13.69 -7.27 -6.39
CA PRO A 202 -14.11 -8.22 -7.39
C PRO A 202 -15.40 -8.95 -6.96
N GLU A 203 -16.15 -9.43 -7.93
CA GLU A 203 -17.31 -10.30 -7.68
C GLU A 203 -16.89 -11.71 -7.26
N LYS A 204 -15.74 -12.16 -7.79
CA LYS A 204 -15.16 -13.48 -7.54
C LYS A 204 -13.74 -13.31 -7.00
N MET A 205 -13.39 -14.05 -5.95
CA MET A 205 -12.02 -14.13 -5.44
C MET A 205 -11.60 -15.59 -5.39
N THR A 206 -10.52 -15.90 -6.09
CA THR A 206 -9.87 -17.21 -6.01
C THR A 206 -9.02 -17.27 -4.74
N GLU A 207 -8.99 -18.44 -4.11
CA GLU A 207 -8.14 -18.69 -2.95
C GLU A 207 -6.65 -18.56 -3.32
N VAL A 208 -5.88 -17.90 -2.46
CA VAL A 208 -4.45 -17.64 -2.63
C VAL A 208 -3.64 -18.40 -1.58
N SER A 209 -2.34 -18.50 -1.79
CA SER A 209 -1.44 -19.25 -0.91
C SER A 209 -1.28 -18.61 0.46
N GLU A 210 -1.59 -19.31 1.55
CA GLU A 210 -1.38 -18.78 2.91
C GLU A 210 0.10 -18.73 3.32
N SER A 211 0.96 -19.54 2.69
CA SER A 211 2.38 -19.67 3.04
C SER A 211 3.34 -18.81 2.22
N GLN A 212 2.86 -18.19 1.14
CA GLN A 212 3.68 -17.42 0.20
C GLN A 212 2.98 -16.13 -0.21
N LEU A 213 3.67 -15.01 -0.10
CA LEU A 213 3.35 -13.77 -0.80
C LEU A 213 3.69 -13.92 -2.29
N ARG A 214 2.68 -13.84 -3.14
CA ARG A 214 2.82 -13.88 -4.61
C ARG A 214 2.43 -12.53 -5.20
N VAL A 215 3.37 -11.85 -5.84
CA VAL A 215 3.15 -10.52 -6.43
C VAL A 215 3.46 -10.59 -7.92
N ALA A 216 2.47 -10.30 -8.75
CA ALA A 216 2.62 -10.30 -10.19
C ALA A 216 2.59 -8.88 -10.75
N PHE A 217 3.43 -8.60 -11.74
CA PHE A 217 3.58 -7.30 -12.37
C PHE A 217 3.48 -7.44 -13.88
N ASP A 218 2.80 -6.51 -14.54
CA ASP A 218 3.13 -6.20 -15.92
C ASP A 218 4.52 -5.56 -16.02
N GLY A 219 5.09 -5.59 -17.23
CA GLY A 219 6.37 -4.96 -17.55
C GLY A 219 6.22 -3.47 -17.79
N ASP A 220 5.74 -3.12 -18.99
CA ASP A 220 5.70 -1.73 -19.48
C ASP A 220 4.69 -0.90 -18.67
N ALA A 221 4.99 0.39 -18.47
CA ALA A 221 4.20 1.32 -17.66
C ALA A 221 3.93 0.91 -16.19
N VAL A 222 4.54 -0.19 -15.71
CA VAL A 222 4.47 -0.68 -14.33
C VAL A 222 5.87 -0.79 -13.72
N LEU A 223 6.69 -1.72 -14.20
CA LEU A 223 8.08 -1.88 -13.80
C LEU A 223 9.03 -1.04 -14.65
N PHE A 224 8.75 -0.95 -15.95
CA PHE A 224 9.46 -0.12 -16.91
C PHE A 224 8.63 1.13 -17.24
N SER A 225 9.28 2.14 -17.82
CA SER A 225 8.58 3.33 -18.32
C SER A 225 7.61 3.00 -19.46
N ASP A 226 6.85 3.99 -19.92
CA ASP A 226 5.94 3.84 -21.07
C ASP A 226 6.64 4.04 -22.42
N GLU A 227 7.98 4.06 -22.48
CA GLU A 227 8.79 4.30 -23.69
C GLU A 227 8.38 3.38 -24.84
N SER A 228 8.41 2.06 -24.61
CA SER A 228 8.11 1.10 -25.67
C SER A 228 6.63 1.11 -26.06
N GLU A 229 5.72 1.41 -25.12
CA GLU A 229 4.29 1.54 -25.41
C GLU A 229 3.99 2.77 -26.29
N ARG A 230 4.70 3.88 -26.06
CA ARG A 230 4.59 5.09 -26.90
C ARG A 230 4.98 4.82 -28.35
N ILE A 231 6.04 4.04 -28.57
CA ILE A 231 6.50 3.66 -29.91
C ILE A 231 5.47 2.76 -30.59
N PHE A 232 4.97 1.74 -29.88
CA PHE A 232 3.93 0.86 -30.41
C PHE A 232 2.67 1.64 -30.82
N LYS A 233 2.16 2.54 -29.97
CA LYS A 233 0.96 3.33 -30.29
C LYS A 233 1.18 4.34 -31.42
N ALA A 234 2.39 4.88 -31.56
CA ALA A 234 2.70 5.88 -32.59
C ALA A 234 3.01 5.26 -33.96
N HIS A 235 3.66 4.09 -33.97
CA HIS A 235 4.32 3.56 -35.17
C HIS A 235 3.98 2.09 -35.48
N GLY A 236 3.19 1.43 -34.64
CA GLY A 236 2.78 0.04 -34.82
C GLY A 236 3.82 -0.99 -34.40
N LEU A 237 3.50 -2.26 -34.64
CA LEU A 237 4.24 -3.40 -34.11
C LEU A 237 5.61 -3.61 -34.75
N ASP A 238 5.74 -3.40 -36.05
CA ASP A 238 7.02 -3.59 -36.77
C ASP A 238 8.09 -2.62 -36.25
N LYS A 239 7.71 -1.34 -36.12
CA LYS A 239 8.60 -0.30 -35.59
C LYS A 239 8.95 -0.52 -34.12
N PHE A 240 8.03 -1.07 -33.35
CA PHE A 240 8.32 -1.51 -31.98
C PHE A 240 9.40 -2.61 -31.97
N PHE A 241 9.30 -3.64 -32.81
CA PHE A 241 10.30 -4.71 -32.83
C PHE A 241 11.68 -4.24 -33.34
N GLU A 242 11.72 -3.38 -34.36
CA GLU A 242 12.96 -2.74 -34.81
C GLU A 242 13.61 -1.97 -33.66
N HIS A 243 12.83 -1.13 -32.97
CA HIS A 243 13.31 -0.34 -31.85
C HIS A 243 13.86 -1.21 -30.70
N GLU A 244 13.14 -2.26 -30.32
CA GLU A 244 13.58 -3.15 -29.23
C GLU A 244 14.85 -3.92 -29.59
N LYS A 245 15.03 -4.28 -30.88
CA LYS A 245 16.25 -4.93 -31.36
C LYS A 245 17.43 -3.96 -31.40
N GLU A 246 17.23 -2.74 -31.88
CA GLU A 246 18.27 -1.70 -31.92
C GLU A 246 18.71 -1.25 -30.52
N ASN A 247 17.81 -1.30 -29.54
CA ASN A 247 18.04 -0.86 -28.16
C ASN A 247 18.22 -2.03 -27.18
N GLU A 248 18.49 -3.25 -27.65
CA GLU A 248 18.53 -4.44 -26.80
C GLU A 248 19.51 -4.33 -25.62
N ASP A 249 20.65 -3.64 -25.83
CA ASP A 249 21.68 -3.38 -24.81
C ASP A 249 21.51 -2.05 -24.06
N ARG A 250 20.50 -1.26 -24.41
CA ARG A 250 20.14 -0.04 -23.70
C ARG A 250 19.07 -0.36 -22.67
N LEU A 251 19.30 -0.03 -21.40
CA LEU A 251 18.34 -0.30 -20.35
C LEU A 251 17.03 0.46 -20.58
N LEU A 252 15.90 -0.13 -20.19
CA LEU A 252 14.63 0.58 -20.11
C LEU A 252 14.66 1.55 -18.93
N ASP A 253 14.00 2.70 -19.08
CA ASP A 253 13.74 3.59 -17.95
C ASP A 253 12.77 2.93 -16.95
N HIS A 254 12.75 3.45 -15.72
CA HIS A 254 11.98 2.86 -14.65
C HIS A 254 10.51 3.29 -14.66
N GLY A 255 9.63 2.33 -14.39
CA GLY A 255 8.22 2.56 -14.10
C GLY A 255 7.97 2.89 -12.63
N PRO A 256 6.73 3.24 -12.27
CA PRO A 256 6.37 3.69 -10.93
C PRO A 256 6.54 2.61 -9.85
N LEU A 257 6.46 1.32 -10.19
CA LEU A 257 6.51 0.22 -9.21
C LEU A 257 7.91 -0.41 -9.07
N LYS A 258 8.93 0.08 -9.79
CA LYS A 258 10.32 -0.42 -9.64
C LYS A 258 10.80 -0.42 -8.19
N GLY A 259 10.57 0.69 -7.47
CA GLY A 259 11.01 0.83 -6.07
C GLY A 259 10.37 -0.20 -5.13
N PHE A 260 9.12 -0.59 -5.40
CA PHE A 260 8.46 -1.65 -4.64
C PHE A 260 9.06 -3.03 -4.95
N LEU A 261 9.36 -3.32 -6.22
CA LEU A 261 10.07 -4.55 -6.59
C LEU A 261 11.47 -4.61 -5.97
N GLU A 262 12.19 -3.50 -5.89
CA GLU A 262 13.48 -3.39 -5.17
C GLU A 262 13.34 -3.75 -3.69
N ALA A 263 12.28 -3.26 -3.04
CA ALA A 263 12.00 -3.60 -1.64
C ALA A 263 11.68 -5.10 -1.46
N LEU A 264 10.89 -5.70 -2.34
CA LEU A 264 10.62 -7.15 -2.33
C LEU A 264 11.91 -7.95 -2.55
N GLY A 265 12.73 -7.58 -3.54
CA GLY A 265 14.00 -8.23 -3.85
C GLY A 265 15.00 -8.15 -2.70
N LYS A 266 15.02 -7.03 -1.96
CA LYS A 266 15.83 -6.87 -0.75
C LYS A 266 15.42 -7.89 0.32
N LEU A 267 14.12 -8.06 0.58
CA LEU A 267 13.62 -9.04 1.55
C LEU A 267 13.86 -10.49 1.08
N GLN A 268 13.68 -10.79 -0.22
CA GLN A 268 14.03 -12.09 -0.80
C GLN A 268 15.49 -12.47 -0.55
N LYS A 269 16.42 -11.53 -0.77
CA LYS A 269 17.86 -11.74 -0.52
C LYS A 269 18.17 -12.11 0.93
N LYS A 270 17.37 -11.66 1.92
CA LYS A 270 17.53 -12.08 3.33
C LYS A 270 17.24 -13.56 3.53
N PHE A 271 16.25 -14.11 2.83
CA PHE A 271 15.97 -15.55 2.85
C PHE A 271 17.08 -16.33 2.13
N TYR A 272 17.58 -15.80 1.01
CA TYR A 272 18.65 -16.43 0.23
C TYR A 272 19.93 -16.56 1.05
N ALA A 273 20.28 -15.53 1.82
CA ALA A 273 21.42 -15.54 2.74
C ALA A 273 21.33 -16.60 3.86
N LYS A 274 20.14 -17.16 4.11
CA LYS A 274 19.90 -18.28 5.03
C LYS A 274 19.69 -19.61 4.32
N GLY A 275 20.03 -19.71 3.04
CA GLY A 275 19.85 -20.91 2.23
C GLY A 275 18.39 -21.20 1.84
N GLN A 276 17.44 -20.31 2.14
CA GLN A 276 16.02 -20.50 1.85
C GLN A 276 15.63 -19.92 0.48
N ARG A 277 16.46 -20.15 -0.56
CA ARG A 277 16.18 -19.62 -1.90
C ARG A 277 14.97 -20.29 -2.55
N LEU A 278 14.90 -21.62 -2.46
CA LEU A 278 13.78 -22.39 -3.02
C LEU A 278 12.50 -22.26 -2.17
N ASP A 279 12.66 -22.11 -0.85
CA ASP A 279 11.56 -21.99 0.11
C ASP A 279 11.24 -20.54 0.49
N CYS A 280 11.66 -19.57 -0.33
CA CYS A 280 11.42 -18.17 -0.06
C CYS A 280 9.90 -17.89 -0.05
N PRO A 281 9.35 -17.24 1.01
CA PRO A 281 7.93 -16.96 1.07
C PRO A 281 7.51 -15.80 0.17
N ILE A 282 8.44 -15.10 -0.48
CA ILE A 282 8.13 -14.03 -1.43
C ILE A 282 8.43 -14.55 -2.83
N ARG A 283 7.43 -14.52 -3.71
CA ARG A 283 7.51 -14.92 -5.11
C ARG A 283 7.07 -13.77 -6.01
N THR A 284 7.93 -13.36 -6.94
CA THR A 284 7.67 -12.28 -7.88
C THR A 284 7.49 -12.82 -9.30
N TYR A 285 6.50 -12.27 -10.01
CA TYR A 285 6.14 -12.70 -11.36
C TYR A 285 6.17 -11.52 -12.32
N LEU A 286 6.80 -11.68 -13.48
CA LEU A 286 6.63 -10.77 -14.62
C LEU A 286 5.61 -11.42 -15.58
N VAL A 287 4.47 -10.78 -15.81
CA VAL A 287 3.43 -11.25 -16.73
C VAL A 287 3.21 -10.20 -17.80
N THR A 288 3.89 -10.35 -18.93
CA THR A 288 3.99 -9.31 -19.96
C THR A 288 3.45 -9.76 -21.31
N ALA A 289 2.84 -8.81 -22.05
CA ALA A 289 2.43 -9.02 -23.43
C ALA A 289 3.63 -9.08 -24.40
N ARG A 290 4.85 -8.72 -23.95
CA ARG A 290 6.07 -8.83 -24.76
C ARG A 290 6.28 -10.27 -25.26
N SER A 291 6.87 -10.39 -26.44
CA SER A 291 7.33 -11.68 -26.97
C SER A 291 8.72 -11.98 -26.45
N ALA A 292 8.94 -13.21 -25.97
CA ALA A 292 10.25 -13.65 -25.49
C ALA A 292 11.34 -13.49 -26.56
N ALA A 293 11.00 -13.81 -27.81
CA ALA A 293 11.96 -13.89 -28.91
C ALA A 293 12.35 -12.53 -29.50
N SER A 294 11.48 -11.52 -29.42
CA SER A 294 11.69 -10.24 -30.13
C SER A 294 11.76 -9.01 -29.22
N SER A 295 11.11 -9.00 -28.06
CA SER A 295 11.08 -7.82 -27.18
C SER A 295 11.34 -8.13 -25.70
N GLY A 296 11.52 -9.40 -25.34
CA GLY A 296 11.75 -9.82 -23.95
C GLY A 296 13.19 -9.65 -23.47
N ILE A 297 14.17 -9.70 -24.38
CA ILE A 297 15.60 -9.70 -24.02
C ILE A 297 15.99 -8.39 -23.31
N ARG A 298 15.59 -7.23 -23.85
CA ARG A 298 15.86 -5.91 -23.25
C ARG A 298 15.28 -5.80 -21.83
N ALA A 299 14.07 -6.30 -21.62
CA ALA A 299 13.42 -6.32 -20.31
C ALA A 299 14.19 -7.18 -19.29
N LEU A 300 14.60 -8.38 -19.68
CA LEU A 300 15.40 -9.26 -18.81
C LEU A 300 16.79 -8.69 -18.52
N LYS A 301 17.46 -8.12 -19.52
CA LYS A 301 18.75 -7.42 -19.35
C LYS A 301 18.60 -6.25 -18.37
N THR A 302 17.50 -5.50 -18.46
CA THR A 302 17.19 -4.38 -17.56
C THR A 302 17.01 -4.84 -16.11
N LEU A 303 16.16 -5.84 -15.87
CA LEU A 303 15.97 -6.40 -14.51
C LEU A 303 17.28 -6.90 -13.91
N ARG A 304 18.08 -7.61 -14.71
CA ARG A 304 19.40 -8.09 -14.29
C ARG A 304 20.36 -6.95 -13.95
N ALA A 305 20.39 -5.89 -14.76
CA ALA A 305 21.24 -4.72 -14.51
C ALA A 305 20.82 -3.98 -13.22
N TRP A 306 19.53 -3.97 -12.89
CA TRP A 306 19.03 -3.46 -11.61
C TRP A 306 19.29 -4.41 -10.42
N GLY A 307 19.84 -5.61 -10.66
CA GLY A 307 20.04 -6.62 -9.62
C GLY A 307 18.71 -7.16 -9.06
N LEU A 308 17.65 -7.10 -9.86
CA LEU A 308 16.31 -7.58 -9.55
C LEU A 308 16.09 -8.94 -10.21
N GLU A 309 15.88 -9.93 -9.36
CA GLU A 309 15.58 -11.30 -9.77
C GLU A 309 14.06 -11.49 -9.70
N ILE A 310 13.46 -11.83 -10.83
CA ILE A 310 12.07 -12.28 -10.91
C ILE A 310 12.07 -13.80 -10.84
N ASP A 311 11.23 -14.39 -9.99
CA ASP A 311 11.14 -15.86 -9.86
C ASP A 311 10.64 -16.51 -11.15
N GLU A 312 9.58 -15.94 -11.74
CA GLU A 312 8.93 -16.46 -12.94
C GLU A 312 8.58 -15.34 -13.93
N ALA A 313 9.04 -15.46 -15.17
CA ALA A 313 8.77 -14.49 -16.23
C ALA A 313 7.97 -15.14 -17.37
N LEU A 314 6.77 -14.62 -17.61
CA LEU A 314 5.80 -15.10 -18.58
C LEU A 314 5.67 -14.07 -19.70
N PHE A 315 6.20 -14.44 -20.87
CA PHE A 315 6.12 -13.64 -22.10
C PHE A 315 4.99 -14.17 -22.98
N LEU A 316 3.89 -13.44 -23.03
CA LEU A 316 2.65 -13.92 -23.64
C LEU A 316 2.52 -13.60 -25.12
N ALA A 317 3.41 -12.77 -25.68
CA ALA A 317 3.37 -12.37 -27.09
C ALA A 317 1.96 -11.89 -27.54
N GLY A 318 1.30 -11.10 -26.68
CA GLY A 318 -0.05 -10.58 -26.91
C GLY A 318 -1.21 -11.51 -26.50
N ALA A 319 -0.94 -12.74 -26.06
CA ALA A 319 -1.99 -13.62 -25.53
C ALA A 319 -2.60 -13.06 -24.23
N PRO A 320 -3.87 -13.38 -23.92
CA PRO A 320 -4.54 -12.92 -22.70
C PRO A 320 -3.79 -13.33 -21.42
N LYS A 321 -3.69 -12.40 -20.46
CA LYS A 321 -3.00 -12.64 -19.17
C LYS A 321 -3.82 -13.48 -18.19
N GLY A 322 -5.16 -13.39 -18.27
CA GLY A 322 -6.11 -14.03 -17.33
C GLY A 322 -5.83 -15.52 -17.05
N PRO A 323 -5.70 -16.40 -18.06
CA PRO A 323 -5.45 -17.83 -17.84
C PRO A 323 -4.15 -18.12 -17.06
N MET A 324 -3.10 -17.32 -17.28
CA MET A 324 -1.86 -17.47 -16.52
C MET A 324 -2.01 -16.98 -15.09
N LEU A 325 -2.73 -15.87 -14.88
CA LEU A 325 -3.01 -15.34 -13.55
C LEU A 325 -3.87 -16.30 -12.71
N GLU A 326 -4.85 -16.98 -13.32
CA GLU A 326 -5.63 -18.03 -12.66
C GLU A 326 -4.75 -19.19 -12.16
N LYS A 327 -3.69 -19.51 -12.90
CA LYS A 327 -2.73 -20.54 -12.51
C LYS A 327 -1.77 -20.08 -11.41
N ILE A 328 -1.27 -18.84 -11.52
CA ILE A 328 -0.33 -18.24 -10.55
C ILE A 328 -1.01 -18.02 -9.20
N ARG A 329 -2.29 -17.60 -9.22
CA ARG A 329 -3.06 -17.16 -8.04
C ARG A 329 -2.29 -16.14 -7.19
N PRO A 330 -1.93 -14.98 -7.78
CA PRO A 330 -1.20 -13.97 -7.05
C PRO A 330 -2.09 -13.33 -5.99
N HIS A 331 -1.48 -12.84 -4.92
CA HIS A 331 -2.17 -12.01 -3.92
C HIS A 331 -2.58 -10.66 -4.51
N ILE A 332 -1.76 -10.17 -5.44
CA ILE A 332 -2.01 -8.94 -6.18
C ILE A 332 -1.30 -9.00 -7.53
N TYR A 333 -2.01 -8.58 -8.57
CA TYR A 333 -1.50 -8.36 -9.92
C TYR A 333 -1.55 -6.87 -10.28
N PHE A 334 -0.46 -6.29 -10.78
CA PHE A 334 -0.40 -4.89 -11.19
C PHE A 334 -0.34 -4.75 -12.72
N ASP A 335 -1.20 -3.89 -13.26
CA ASP A 335 -1.26 -3.59 -14.70
C ASP A 335 -1.71 -2.13 -14.91
N ASP A 336 -1.24 -1.48 -15.96
CA ASP A 336 -1.62 -0.11 -16.31
C ASP A 336 -2.87 -0.03 -17.20
N GLN A 337 -3.34 -1.15 -17.74
CA GLN A 337 -4.47 -1.19 -18.67
C GLN A 337 -5.71 -1.83 -18.04
N MET A 338 -6.82 -1.09 -18.04
CA MET A 338 -8.08 -1.57 -17.47
C MET A 338 -8.57 -2.90 -18.06
N PHE A 339 -8.39 -3.12 -19.37
CA PHE A 339 -8.78 -4.36 -20.02
C PHE A 339 -8.08 -5.60 -19.40
N HIS A 340 -6.80 -5.47 -19.02
CA HIS A 340 -6.07 -6.55 -18.35
C HIS A 340 -6.53 -6.76 -16.91
N ILE A 341 -6.89 -5.68 -16.22
CA ILE A 341 -7.44 -5.73 -14.86
C ILE A 341 -8.81 -6.43 -14.85
N GLU A 342 -9.70 -6.09 -15.79
CA GLU A 342 -11.02 -6.71 -15.96
C GLU A 342 -10.87 -8.20 -16.29
N GLY A 343 -10.04 -8.54 -17.28
CA GLY A 343 -9.78 -9.95 -17.63
C GLY A 343 -9.14 -10.76 -16.51
N ALA A 344 -8.34 -10.15 -15.63
CA ALA A 344 -7.82 -10.81 -14.43
C ALA A 344 -8.92 -11.03 -13.37
N ALA A 345 -9.80 -10.04 -13.19
CA ALA A 345 -10.91 -10.10 -12.24
C ALA A 345 -11.96 -11.15 -12.65
N GLU A 346 -12.25 -11.32 -13.95
CA GLU A 346 -13.11 -12.39 -14.48
C GLU A 346 -12.60 -13.80 -14.07
N MET A 347 -11.27 -13.96 -14.00
CA MET A 347 -10.62 -15.19 -13.56
C MET A 347 -10.50 -15.31 -12.03
N GLY A 348 -11.07 -14.35 -11.28
CA GLY A 348 -11.02 -14.31 -9.82
C GLY A 348 -9.68 -13.84 -9.23
N THR A 349 -8.81 -13.25 -10.05
CA THR A 349 -7.53 -12.69 -9.58
C THR A 349 -7.72 -11.27 -9.04
N ILE A 350 -7.10 -10.97 -7.90
CA ILE A 350 -7.02 -9.59 -7.39
C ILE A 350 -6.05 -8.79 -8.26
N ALA A 351 -6.60 -7.85 -9.03
CA ALA A 351 -5.84 -6.97 -9.89
C ALA A 351 -5.96 -5.51 -9.44
N ALA A 352 -4.86 -4.77 -9.55
CA ALA A 352 -4.73 -3.39 -9.13
C ALA A 352 -4.20 -2.53 -10.30
N HIS A 353 -5.00 -1.54 -10.69
CA HIS A 353 -4.70 -0.68 -11.82
C HIS A 353 -3.68 0.39 -11.45
N VAL A 354 -2.61 0.51 -12.24
CA VAL A 354 -1.59 1.55 -12.12
C VAL A 354 -1.87 2.63 -13.16
N PRO A 355 -2.54 3.75 -12.83
CA PRO A 355 -2.90 4.78 -13.82
C PRO A 355 -1.67 5.62 -14.20
N TYR A 356 -0.73 5.02 -14.92
CA TYR A 356 0.53 5.59 -15.40
C TYR A 356 0.66 5.42 -16.93
N GLY A 357 1.49 6.26 -17.55
CA GLY A 357 1.84 6.16 -18.96
C GLY A 357 0.82 6.76 -19.94
N ILE A 358 1.16 6.69 -21.23
CA ILE A 358 0.39 7.28 -22.33
C ILE A 358 -1.01 6.66 -22.49
N ALA A 359 -1.21 5.41 -22.04
CA ALA A 359 -2.52 4.74 -22.04
C ALA A 359 -3.61 5.57 -21.34
N GLN A 360 -3.26 6.31 -20.29
CA GLN A 360 -4.21 7.08 -19.51
C GLN A 360 -4.72 8.33 -20.23
N LYS A 361 -3.97 8.87 -21.20
CA LYS A 361 -4.31 10.12 -21.91
C LYS A 361 -5.43 9.96 -22.95
N HIS A 362 -5.70 8.74 -23.40
CA HIS A 362 -6.76 8.49 -24.38
C HIS A 362 -8.13 8.24 -23.73
N ASN A 363 -8.16 7.65 -22.53
CA ASN A 363 -9.41 7.47 -21.78
C ASN A 363 -10.04 8.80 -21.32
N SER A 364 -9.23 9.86 -21.10
CA SER A 364 -9.77 11.18 -20.76
C SER A 364 -10.54 11.84 -21.92
N LYS A 365 -10.21 11.51 -23.18
CA LYS A 365 -10.87 12.10 -24.35
C LYS A 365 -12.24 11.48 -24.64
N HIS A 366 -12.42 10.19 -24.35
CA HIS A 366 -13.72 9.52 -24.53
C HIS A 366 -14.77 9.95 -23.49
N ASN A 367 -14.37 10.27 -22.26
CA ASN A 367 -15.29 10.78 -21.24
C ASN A 367 -15.73 12.23 -21.47
N THR A 368 -14.98 13.02 -22.24
CA THR A 368 -15.39 14.39 -22.63
C THR A 368 -16.33 14.45 -23.83
N SER A 369 -16.48 13.35 -24.60
CA SER A 369 -17.37 13.29 -25.76
C SER A 369 -18.75 12.68 -25.48
N ALA A 370 -18.96 12.07 -24.31
CA ALA A 370 -20.25 11.49 -23.89
C ALA A 370 -21.13 12.46 -23.08
N GLY A 371 -20.72 13.72 -22.93
CA GLY A 371 -21.41 14.76 -22.16
C GLY A 371 -21.65 16.04 -22.95
N LYS A 372 -22.14 15.92 -24.19
CA LYS A 372 -22.72 17.04 -24.95
C LYS A 372 -24.09 16.69 -25.48
#